data_AF-A0A3M1DXM2-F1
#
_entry.id   AF-A0A3M1DXM2-F1
#
_cell.length_a   1.000
_cell.length_b   1.000
_cell.length_c   1.000
_cell.angle_alpha   90.00
_cell.angle_beta   90.00
_cell.angle_gamma   90.00
#
_symmetry.space_group_name_H-M   'P 1'
#
loop_
_entity.id
_entity.type
_entity.pdbx_description
1 polymer ?
#
loop_
_entity_poly.entity_id
_entity_poly.type
_entity_poly.pdbx_seq_one_letter_code
_entity_poly.pdbx_strand_id
1 'polypeptide(L)'
;MRYDAAAIMGSPFDIRRFLTDFDSLRIGHVLTDTLVIGSGVAGCRAALAAAEFGPVILITKAGFEDSCTHAAQGGIAVALGPDDDPQQHFEDTVRVGCGLSRHRAVERLVREAPERIRELIDWGMAFDRRGDDLDLGREGGHRTNRIVHARGDQTGRELSRTLKVRVETSSNIRVFPHCFLIDLLVLDGSCVGALTHHGHHGHQIIWAKQTILASGGCGRLWRETTNPPVATGDGAAVAFRAGAVLTDMEFMQFHPTTLYVAGSGRALISEAVRGEGAYLVDREGNRFMQAYHPDGELAPRDVVSRAIQTHLRKTRANCVYLDVRHLSGFAARFPHIASLCAQFQIDVTKDLIPVRPSAHYMIGGVRVDLKARTSIPG
;
A
#
# COMPACT_ATOMS: atom_id res chain seq x y z
N MET A 1 -8.75 33.71 -19.71
CA MET A 1 -9.85 33.41 -18.77
C MET A 1 -9.48 33.97 -17.40
N ARG A 2 -10.30 34.88 -16.86
CA ARG A 2 -10.11 35.38 -15.50
C ARG A 2 -10.78 34.40 -14.55
N TYR A 3 -9.99 33.76 -13.69
CA TYR A 3 -10.52 33.03 -12.54
C TYR A 3 -11.18 34.03 -11.60
N ASP A 4 -12.43 33.78 -11.21
CA ASP A 4 -13.15 34.62 -10.25
C ASP A 4 -12.56 34.36 -8.85
N ALA A 5 -11.59 35.18 -8.47
CA ALA A 5 -10.81 35.06 -7.24
C ALA A 5 -11.59 35.49 -5.98
N ALA A 6 -12.86 35.86 -6.10
CA ALA A 6 -13.57 36.59 -5.06
C ALA A 6 -14.23 35.73 -3.96
N ALA A 7 -14.18 34.39 -4.02
CA ALA A 7 -14.87 33.53 -3.04
C ALA A 7 -13.97 32.86 -1.98
N ILE A 8 -12.66 33.11 -1.99
CA ILE A 8 -11.71 32.46 -1.05
C ILE A 8 -10.75 33.52 -0.51
N MET A 9 -11.27 34.46 0.28
CA MET A 9 -10.43 35.34 1.09
C MET A 9 -10.81 35.13 2.56
N GLY A 10 -9.89 34.58 3.34
CA GLY A 10 -10.03 34.46 4.79
C GLY A 10 -9.51 33.16 5.42
N SER A 11 -8.99 32.22 4.63
CA SER A 11 -8.31 31.04 5.15
C SER A 11 -6.80 31.28 5.20
N PRO A 12 -6.07 30.87 6.24
CA PRO A 12 -4.59 30.85 6.20
C PRO A 12 -4.04 29.98 5.04
N PHE A 13 -4.91 29.22 4.38
CA PHE A 13 -4.68 28.59 3.09
C PHE A 13 -5.38 29.38 1.98
N ASP A 14 -4.92 30.58 1.62
CA ASP A 14 -5.29 31.18 0.32
C ASP A 14 -4.71 30.26 -0.77
N ILE A 15 -5.52 29.29 -1.21
CA ILE A 15 -5.05 28.07 -1.88
C ILE A 15 -4.56 28.44 -3.27
N ARG A 16 -3.23 28.50 -3.43
CA ARG A 16 -2.62 28.33 -4.76
C ARG A 16 -3.16 27.03 -5.36
N ARG A 17 -4.00 27.16 -6.38
CA ARG A 17 -4.61 26.01 -7.09
C ARG A 17 -3.55 25.08 -7.68
N PHE A 18 -2.45 25.66 -8.15
CA PHE A 18 -1.30 24.94 -8.69
C PHE A 18 -0.07 25.15 -7.80
N LEU A 19 0.72 24.10 -7.64
CA LEU A 19 1.94 24.06 -6.84
C LEU A 19 3.03 24.95 -7.46
N THR A 20 3.06 25.05 -8.79
CA THR A 20 4.03 25.83 -9.55
C THR A 20 3.33 26.65 -10.63
N ASP A 21 3.91 27.79 -10.99
CA ASP A 21 3.49 28.55 -12.17
C ASP A 21 3.92 27.82 -13.45
N PHE A 22 3.12 27.92 -14.50
CA PHE A 22 3.44 27.35 -15.81
C PHE A 22 2.80 28.17 -16.94
N ASP A 23 3.48 28.26 -18.09
CA ASP A 23 2.95 28.82 -19.32
C ASP A 23 2.60 27.66 -20.27
N SER A 24 1.30 27.40 -20.43
CA SER A 24 0.81 26.31 -21.29
C SER A 24 1.21 26.47 -22.75
N LEU A 25 1.59 27.67 -23.22
CA LEU A 25 2.04 27.87 -24.59
C LEU A 25 3.52 27.48 -24.81
N ARG A 26 4.27 27.24 -23.73
CA ARG A 26 5.72 27.02 -23.76
C ARG A 26 6.17 25.65 -23.25
N ILE A 27 5.24 24.78 -22.86
CA ILE A 27 5.53 23.44 -22.35
C ILE A 27 5.04 22.36 -23.32
N GLY A 28 5.55 21.14 -23.17
CA GLY A 28 5.18 20.03 -24.06
C GLY A 28 3.75 19.56 -23.83
N HIS A 29 3.03 19.19 -24.90
CA HIS A 29 1.67 18.66 -24.83
C HIS A 29 1.65 17.22 -25.33
N VAL A 30 1.01 16.34 -24.57
CA VAL A 30 0.80 14.93 -24.91
C VAL A 30 -0.68 14.61 -24.76
N LEU A 31 -1.21 13.74 -25.62
CA LEU A 31 -2.61 13.32 -25.57
C LEU A 31 -2.70 11.80 -25.38
N THR A 32 -3.70 11.37 -24.62
CA THR A 32 -4.04 9.96 -24.41
C THR A 32 -5.53 9.82 -24.13
N ASP A 33 -6.07 8.61 -24.23
CA ASP A 33 -7.45 8.39 -23.79
C ASP A 33 -7.51 8.28 -22.27
N THR A 34 -6.61 7.52 -21.66
CA THR A 34 -6.52 7.38 -20.20
C THR A 34 -5.13 7.71 -19.67
N LEU A 35 -5.06 8.65 -18.74
CA LEU A 35 -3.86 8.90 -17.94
C LEU A 35 -3.95 8.12 -16.63
N VAL A 36 -2.98 7.26 -16.34
CA VAL A 36 -2.85 6.55 -15.06
C VAL A 36 -1.64 7.08 -14.32
N ILE A 37 -1.83 7.42 -13.04
CA ILE A 37 -0.80 8.06 -12.21
C ILE A 37 -0.38 7.13 -11.07
N GLY A 38 0.82 6.56 -11.20
CA GLY A 38 1.42 5.64 -10.24
C GLY A 38 1.47 4.21 -10.76
N SER A 39 2.63 3.56 -10.64
CA SER A 39 2.90 2.21 -11.18
C SER A 39 2.87 1.09 -10.12
N GLY A 40 2.13 1.30 -9.02
CA GLY A 40 1.82 0.23 -8.07
C GLY A 40 0.73 -0.73 -8.59
N VAL A 41 0.33 -1.70 -7.79
CA VAL A 41 -0.68 -2.72 -8.17
C VAL A 41 -1.96 -2.10 -8.77
N ALA A 42 -2.50 -1.06 -8.13
CA ALA A 42 -3.72 -0.41 -8.58
C ALA A 42 -3.56 0.26 -9.95
N GLY A 43 -2.48 1.00 -10.16
CA GLY A 43 -2.24 1.71 -11.40
C GLY A 43 -1.90 0.77 -12.56
N CYS A 44 -1.05 -0.24 -12.34
CA CYS A 44 -0.76 -1.24 -13.36
C CYS A 44 -2.01 -2.01 -13.77
N ARG A 45 -2.82 -2.46 -12.80
CA ARG A 45 -4.06 -3.19 -13.11
C ARG A 45 -5.07 -2.30 -13.84
N ALA A 46 -5.20 -1.03 -13.45
CA ALA A 46 -6.07 -0.08 -14.12
C ALA A 46 -5.60 0.23 -15.56
N ALA A 47 -4.29 0.43 -15.75
CA ALA A 47 -3.71 0.66 -17.08
C ALA A 47 -3.94 -0.51 -18.02
N LEU A 48 -3.77 -1.76 -17.54
CA LEU A 48 -4.05 -2.96 -18.33
C LEU A 48 -5.52 -3.07 -18.75
N ALA A 49 -6.46 -2.77 -17.84
CA ALA A 49 -7.89 -2.73 -18.18
C ALA A 49 -8.21 -1.61 -19.17
N ALA A 50 -7.70 -0.40 -18.96
CA ALA A 50 -7.96 0.74 -19.82
C ALA A 50 -7.37 0.54 -21.23
N ALA A 51 -6.25 -0.18 -21.33
CA ALA A 51 -5.58 -0.49 -22.59
C ALA A 51 -6.40 -1.38 -23.54
N GLU A 52 -7.43 -2.07 -23.03
CA GLU A 52 -8.40 -2.80 -23.86
C GLU A 52 -9.33 -1.85 -24.64
N PHE A 53 -9.47 -0.60 -24.20
CA PHE A 53 -10.39 0.38 -24.76
C PHE A 53 -9.71 1.53 -25.51
N GLY A 54 -8.42 1.75 -25.31
CA GLY A 54 -7.68 2.79 -26.02
C GLY A 54 -6.26 3.03 -25.50
N PRO A 55 -5.55 4.03 -26.06
CA PRO A 55 -4.21 4.38 -25.62
C PRO A 55 -4.17 4.86 -24.17
N VAL A 56 -3.17 4.39 -23.43
CA VAL A 56 -2.93 4.73 -22.03
C VAL A 56 -1.55 5.32 -21.86
N ILE A 57 -1.44 6.41 -21.10
CA ILE A 57 -0.15 6.85 -20.55
C ILE A 57 -0.13 6.52 -19.06
N LEU A 58 0.84 5.71 -18.64
CA LEU A 58 1.12 5.42 -17.24
C LEU A 58 2.33 6.25 -16.80
N ILE A 59 2.13 7.21 -15.91
CA ILE A 59 3.25 7.97 -15.32
C ILE A 59 3.64 7.38 -13.97
N THR A 60 4.94 7.42 -13.66
CA THR A 60 5.45 7.09 -12.34
C THR A 60 6.63 7.97 -11.99
N LYS A 61 6.69 8.45 -10.74
CA LYS A 61 7.73 9.39 -10.32
C LYS A 61 9.10 8.75 -10.10
N ALA A 62 9.15 7.41 -10.04
CA ALA A 62 10.35 6.62 -9.83
C ALA A 62 10.28 5.33 -10.69
N GLY A 63 10.86 4.21 -10.24
CA GLY A 63 10.70 2.89 -10.86
C GLY A 63 9.48 2.13 -10.33
N PHE A 64 9.19 0.97 -10.94
CA PHE A 64 8.15 0.04 -10.45
C PHE A 64 8.54 -0.57 -9.10
N GLU A 65 9.85 -0.80 -8.94
CA GLU A 65 10.50 -1.42 -7.80
C GLU A 65 10.54 -0.50 -6.56
N ASP A 66 10.35 0.80 -6.75
CA ASP A 66 10.33 1.79 -5.65
C ASP A 66 8.96 1.86 -4.94
N SER A 67 7.94 1.17 -5.45
CA SER A 67 6.56 1.24 -4.94
C SER A 67 6.35 0.46 -3.64
N CYS A 68 5.35 0.86 -2.84
CA CYS A 68 4.91 0.06 -1.68
C CYS A 68 4.46 -1.35 -2.09
N THR A 69 3.95 -1.52 -3.32
CA THR A 69 3.59 -2.83 -3.87
C THR A 69 4.80 -3.74 -3.93
N HIS A 70 5.93 -3.27 -4.44
CA HIS A 70 7.15 -4.07 -4.54
C HIS A 70 7.69 -4.50 -3.17
N ALA A 71 7.56 -3.63 -2.16
CA ALA A 71 8.02 -3.87 -0.80
C ALA A 71 7.08 -4.76 0.06
N ALA A 72 5.92 -5.18 -0.47
CA ALA A 72 4.98 -6.01 0.29
C ALA A 72 5.54 -7.42 0.55
N GLN A 73 5.38 -7.91 1.79
CA GLN A 73 5.96 -9.19 2.23
C GLN A 73 4.90 -10.29 2.37
N GLY A 74 3.94 -10.11 3.28
CA GLY A 74 3.03 -11.14 3.77
C GLY A 74 2.26 -11.89 2.69
N GLY A 75 1.30 -11.23 2.04
CA GLY A 75 0.56 -11.82 0.95
C GLY A 75 -0.72 -11.07 0.62
N ILE A 76 -1.63 -11.75 -0.09
CA ILE A 76 -2.94 -11.22 -0.49
C ILE A 76 -4.03 -12.10 0.13
N ALA A 77 -4.93 -11.49 0.91
CA ALA A 77 -6.05 -12.22 1.50
C ALA A 77 -7.12 -12.54 0.45
N VAL A 78 -7.47 -13.83 0.31
CA VAL A 78 -8.43 -14.34 -0.66
C VAL A 78 -9.05 -15.64 -0.16
N ALA A 79 -10.38 -15.76 -0.24
CA ALA A 79 -11.07 -16.98 0.15
C ALA A 79 -10.97 -18.05 -0.95
N LEU A 80 -9.87 -18.79 -0.94
CA LEU A 80 -9.60 -19.94 -1.83
C LEU A 80 -9.35 -21.24 -1.07
N GLY A 81 -9.29 -21.20 0.27
CA GLY A 81 -9.08 -22.37 1.10
C GLY A 81 -10.29 -23.32 1.10
N PRO A 82 -10.09 -24.62 1.38
CA PRO A 82 -11.15 -25.62 1.34
C PRO A 82 -12.28 -25.36 2.35
N ASP A 83 -11.95 -24.78 3.50
CA ASP A 83 -12.89 -24.47 4.59
C ASP A 83 -13.19 -22.96 4.69
N ASP A 84 -12.94 -22.21 3.61
CA ASP A 84 -13.05 -20.76 3.58
C ASP A 84 -13.99 -20.26 2.48
N ASP A 85 -14.63 -19.12 2.71
CA ASP A 85 -15.53 -18.52 1.75
C ASP A 85 -15.53 -16.98 1.84
N PRO A 86 -16.07 -16.27 0.82
CA PRO A 86 -16.14 -14.82 0.82
C PRO A 86 -16.95 -14.22 1.97
N GLN A 87 -17.96 -14.92 2.50
CA GLN A 87 -18.77 -14.45 3.63
C GLN A 87 -17.95 -14.46 4.93
N GLN A 88 -17.17 -15.50 5.18
CA GLN A 88 -16.23 -15.52 6.31
C GLN A 88 -15.18 -14.40 6.19
N HIS A 89 -14.68 -14.12 4.97
CA HIS A 89 -13.76 -13.00 4.74
C HIS A 89 -14.41 -11.65 5.04
N PHE A 90 -15.67 -11.48 4.61
CA PHE A 90 -16.47 -10.29 4.86
C PHE A 90 -16.60 -10.03 6.37
N GLU A 91 -16.96 -11.06 7.13
CA GLU A 91 -17.15 -10.99 8.57
C GLU A 91 -15.87 -10.62 9.31
N ASP A 92 -14.74 -11.22 8.94
CA ASP A 92 -13.43 -10.87 9.47
C ASP A 92 -13.10 -9.39 9.20
N THR A 93 -13.31 -8.93 7.95
CA THR A 93 -13.01 -7.55 7.53
C THR A 93 -13.90 -6.53 8.23
N VAL A 94 -15.20 -6.79 8.35
CA VAL A 94 -16.14 -5.88 9.04
C VAL A 94 -15.85 -5.84 10.53
N ARG A 95 -15.53 -6.99 11.16
CA ARG A 95 -15.20 -7.06 12.58
C ARG A 95 -14.01 -6.17 12.94
N VAL A 96 -12.91 -6.25 12.17
CA VAL A 96 -11.70 -5.45 12.43
C VAL A 96 -11.79 -4.02 11.93
N GLY A 97 -12.84 -3.68 11.16
CA GLY A 97 -13.11 -2.34 10.67
C GLY A 97 -13.73 -1.38 11.70
N CYS A 98 -13.89 -1.82 12.96
CA CYS A 98 -14.35 -0.99 14.08
C CYS A 98 -15.69 -0.25 13.83
N GLY A 99 -16.59 -0.85 13.04
CA GLY A 99 -17.89 -0.24 12.69
C GLY A 99 -17.84 0.86 11.62
N LEU A 100 -16.68 1.13 11.02
CA LEU A 100 -16.49 2.16 9.99
C LEU A 100 -16.47 1.60 8.56
N SER A 101 -16.39 0.27 8.42
CA SER A 101 -16.36 -0.39 7.11
C SER A 101 -17.62 -0.12 6.28
N ARG A 102 -17.43 0.24 5.01
CA ARG A 102 -18.52 0.32 4.03
C ARG A 102 -18.85 -1.08 3.51
N HIS A 103 -19.90 -1.70 4.06
CA HIS A 103 -20.23 -3.11 3.78
C HIS A 103 -20.29 -3.45 2.28
N ARG A 104 -20.94 -2.63 1.45
CA ARG A 104 -21.02 -2.89 -0.01
C ARG A 104 -19.65 -2.93 -0.69
N ALA A 105 -18.69 -2.13 -0.23
CA ALA A 105 -17.33 -2.15 -0.76
C ALA A 105 -16.57 -3.40 -0.31
N VAL A 106 -16.74 -3.80 0.96
CA VAL A 106 -16.14 -5.03 1.50
C VAL A 106 -16.71 -6.26 0.79
N GLU A 107 -18.03 -6.33 0.61
CA GLU A 107 -18.69 -7.43 -0.09
C GLU A 107 -18.16 -7.58 -1.52
N ARG A 108 -18.05 -6.46 -2.25
CA ARG A 108 -17.47 -6.46 -3.60
C ARG A 108 -16.03 -6.98 -3.59
N LEU A 109 -15.20 -6.47 -2.68
CA LEU A 109 -13.79 -6.86 -2.54
C LEU A 109 -13.65 -8.37 -2.36
N VAL A 110 -14.35 -8.95 -1.38
CA VAL A 110 -14.17 -10.36 -1.02
C VAL A 110 -14.75 -11.32 -2.05
N ARG A 111 -15.82 -10.92 -2.76
CA ARG A 111 -16.44 -11.73 -3.83
C ARG A 111 -15.61 -11.74 -5.11
N GLU A 112 -15.00 -10.62 -5.47
CA GLU A 112 -14.19 -10.50 -6.70
C GLU A 112 -12.75 -11.03 -6.52
N ALA A 113 -12.23 -11.06 -5.28
CA ALA A 113 -10.84 -11.44 -5.01
C ALA A 113 -10.42 -12.81 -5.60
N PRO A 114 -11.20 -13.91 -5.51
CA PRO A 114 -10.83 -15.20 -6.10
C PRO A 114 -10.55 -15.12 -7.60
N GLU A 115 -11.37 -14.37 -8.35
CA GLU A 115 -11.19 -14.19 -9.78
C GLU A 115 -9.93 -13.37 -10.08
N ARG A 116 -9.66 -12.32 -9.29
CA ARG A 116 -8.44 -11.51 -9.44
C ARG A 116 -7.17 -12.31 -9.19
N ILE A 117 -7.18 -13.28 -8.28
CA ILE A 117 -6.03 -14.18 -8.07
C ILE A 117 -5.83 -15.13 -9.24
N ARG A 118 -6.91 -15.69 -9.81
CA ARG A 118 -6.82 -16.51 -11.04
C ARG A 118 -6.23 -15.71 -12.20
N GLU A 119 -6.69 -14.48 -12.39
CA GLU A 119 -6.14 -13.56 -13.39
C GLU A 119 -4.63 -13.32 -13.20
N LEU A 120 -4.16 -13.15 -11.96
CA LEU A 120 -2.73 -13.01 -11.67
C LEU A 120 -1.95 -14.30 -12.00
N ILE A 121 -2.49 -15.47 -11.69
CA ILE A 121 -1.90 -16.77 -12.07
C ILE A 121 -1.81 -16.87 -13.60
N ASP A 122 -2.88 -16.52 -14.32
CA ASP A 122 -2.92 -16.54 -15.79
C ASP A 122 -1.92 -15.55 -16.40
N TRP A 123 -1.64 -14.44 -15.72
CA TRP A 123 -0.58 -13.50 -16.11
C TRP A 123 0.83 -13.97 -15.76
N GLY A 124 0.97 -15.15 -15.14
CA GLY A 124 2.25 -15.77 -14.82
C GLY A 124 2.80 -15.39 -13.45
N MET A 125 1.95 -14.99 -12.50
CA MET A 125 2.35 -14.82 -11.10
C MET A 125 2.57 -16.19 -10.46
N ALA A 126 3.78 -16.44 -9.96
CA ALA A 126 4.13 -17.69 -9.30
C ALA A 126 3.88 -17.60 -7.79
N PHE A 127 2.69 -18.01 -7.35
CA PHE A 127 2.39 -18.21 -5.92
C PHE A 127 3.07 -19.47 -5.38
N ASP A 128 3.40 -19.47 -4.09
CA ASP A 128 3.93 -20.65 -3.41
C ASP A 128 2.84 -21.72 -3.30
N ARG A 129 3.25 -22.99 -3.41
CA ARG A 129 2.36 -24.14 -3.46
C ARG A 129 2.79 -25.22 -2.48
N ARG A 130 1.81 -25.96 -1.97
CA ARG A 130 2.00 -27.17 -1.18
C ARG A 130 1.35 -28.34 -1.92
N GLY A 131 2.15 -29.05 -2.72
CA GLY A 131 1.62 -29.99 -3.69
C GLY A 131 0.92 -29.24 -4.83
N ASP A 132 -0.31 -29.63 -5.15
CA ASP A 132 -1.10 -28.98 -6.20
C ASP A 132 -1.84 -27.72 -5.70
N ASP A 133 -1.99 -27.57 -4.38
CA ASP A 133 -2.72 -26.47 -3.75
C ASP A 133 -1.83 -25.24 -3.50
N LEU A 134 -2.47 -24.07 -3.40
CA LEU A 134 -1.79 -22.85 -2.95
C LEU A 134 -1.37 -22.99 -1.48
N ASP A 135 -0.17 -22.56 -1.14
CA ASP A 135 0.24 -22.44 0.26
C ASP A 135 -0.44 -21.20 0.87
N LEU A 136 -1.17 -21.40 1.96
CA LEU A 136 -2.02 -20.38 2.57
C LEU A 136 -1.53 -20.05 3.97
N GLY A 137 -1.16 -18.78 4.17
CA GLY A 137 -0.83 -18.21 5.47
C GLY A 137 -2.03 -17.59 6.19
N ARG A 138 -1.77 -17.10 7.41
CA ARG A 138 -2.73 -16.35 8.23
C ARG A 138 -2.05 -15.17 8.90
N GLU A 139 -2.74 -14.03 8.90
CA GLU A 139 -2.34 -12.80 9.59
C GLU A 139 -3.42 -12.43 10.63
N GLY A 140 -3.13 -11.42 11.44
CA GLY A 140 -4.00 -10.96 12.50
C GLY A 140 -5.36 -10.51 11.99
N GLY A 141 -6.39 -10.77 12.79
CA GLY A 141 -7.77 -10.47 12.42
C GLY A 141 -8.46 -11.49 11.51
N HIS A 142 -7.74 -12.45 10.90
CA HIS A 142 -8.34 -13.54 10.13
C HIS A 142 -8.56 -14.79 10.99
N ARG A 143 -9.71 -15.46 10.80
CA ARG A 143 -10.03 -16.73 11.48
C ARG A 143 -9.46 -17.95 10.76
N THR A 144 -9.34 -17.88 9.44
CA THR A 144 -8.90 -18.97 8.56
C THR A 144 -7.60 -18.64 7.82
N ASN A 145 -6.92 -19.66 7.30
CA ASN A 145 -5.75 -19.48 6.44
C ASN A 145 -6.23 -19.10 5.04
N ARG A 146 -5.95 -17.86 4.62
CA ARG A 146 -6.48 -17.29 3.37
C ARG A 146 -5.51 -16.35 2.66
N ILE A 147 -4.26 -16.33 3.10
CA ILE A 147 -3.27 -15.37 2.57
C ILE A 147 -2.38 -16.11 1.59
N VAL A 148 -2.60 -15.85 0.30
CA VAL A 148 -1.72 -16.36 -0.74
C VAL A 148 -0.43 -15.55 -0.74
N HIS A 149 0.71 -16.24 -0.84
CA HIS A 149 2.03 -15.63 -0.84
C HIS A 149 2.92 -16.21 -1.95
N ALA A 150 4.10 -15.63 -2.10
CA ALA A 150 5.04 -16.00 -3.16
C ALA A 150 6.46 -15.72 -2.70
N ARG A 151 7.38 -16.61 -3.08
CA ARG A 151 8.82 -16.53 -2.78
C ARG A 151 9.09 -16.42 -1.27
N GLY A 152 8.29 -17.13 -0.47
CA GLY A 152 8.28 -17.05 0.99
C GLY A 152 7.61 -15.75 1.46
N ASP A 153 8.41 -14.70 1.63
CA ASP A 153 8.03 -13.43 2.25
C ASP A 153 8.21 -12.22 1.31
N GLN A 154 8.04 -12.44 0.00
CA GLN A 154 8.31 -11.45 -1.04
C GLN A 154 7.18 -11.36 -2.08
N THR A 155 5.92 -11.50 -1.65
CA THR A 155 4.76 -11.48 -2.56
C THR A 155 4.69 -10.21 -3.40
N GLY A 156 5.06 -9.07 -2.82
CA GLY A 156 5.10 -7.78 -3.51
C GLY A 156 6.05 -7.76 -4.69
N ARG A 157 7.24 -8.37 -4.55
CA ARG A 157 8.23 -8.44 -5.64
C ARG A 157 7.71 -9.23 -6.81
N GLU A 158 7.10 -10.38 -6.55
CA GLU A 158 6.53 -11.24 -7.59
C GLU A 158 5.32 -10.57 -8.28
N LEU A 159 4.45 -9.93 -7.51
CA LEU A 159 3.32 -9.15 -8.03
C LEU A 159 3.79 -7.99 -8.92
N SER A 160 4.74 -7.19 -8.44
CA SER A 160 5.32 -6.08 -9.21
C SER A 160 6.00 -6.57 -10.49
N ARG A 161 6.75 -7.69 -10.44
CA ARG A 161 7.37 -8.30 -11.62
C ARG A 161 6.32 -8.67 -12.66
N THR A 162 5.29 -9.41 -12.27
CA THR A 162 4.22 -9.85 -13.18
C THR A 162 3.53 -8.66 -13.83
N LEU A 163 3.10 -7.68 -13.04
CA LEU A 163 2.40 -6.50 -13.55
C LEU A 163 3.28 -5.64 -14.46
N LYS A 164 4.56 -5.46 -14.11
CA LYS A 164 5.52 -4.72 -14.94
C LYS A 164 5.65 -5.36 -16.32
N VAL A 165 5.86 -6.67 -16.40
CA VAL A 165 5.96 -7.39 -17.68
C VAL A 165 4.69 -7.21 -18.50
N ARG A 166 3.50 -7.35 -17.90
CA ARG A 166 2.22 -7.16 -18.62
C ARG A 166 2.05 -5.73 -19.13
N VAL A 167 2.43 -4.74 -18.34
CA VAL A 167 2.38 -3.32 -18.73
C VAL A 167 3.36 -3.02 -19.87
N GLU A 168 4.61 -3.45 -19.75
CA GLU A 168 5.67 -3.17 -20.73
C GLU A 168 5.46 -3.90 -22.07
N THR A 169 4.75 -5.04 -22.06
CA THR A 169 4.42 -5.81 -23.26
C THR A 169 3.14 -5.33 -23.97
N SER A 170 2.36 -4.45 -23.34
CA SER A 170 1.14 -3.91 -23.94
C SER A 170 1.46 -2.82 -24.96
N SER A 171 1.02 -3.00 -26.20
CA SER A 171 1.20 -2.00 -27.28
C SER A 171 0.40 -0.71 -27.07
N ASN A 172 -0.65 -0.76 -26.24
CA ASN A 172 -1.52 0.38 -25.95
C ASN A 172 -1.10 1.18 -24.72
N ILE A 173 -0.09 0.72 -23.96
CA ILE A 173 0.39 1.42 -22.77
C ILE A 173 1.75 2.04 -23.05
N ARG A 174 1.87 3.35 -22.83
CA ARG A 174 3.14 4.06 -22.82
C ARG A 174 3.50 4.42 -21.38
N VAL A 175 4.64 3.92 -20.91
CA VAL A 175 5.14 4.23 -19.56
C VAL A 175 6.06 5.44 -19.61
N PHE A 176 5.80 6.43 -18.76
CA PHE A 176 6.69 7.56 -18.51
C PHE A 176 7.34 7.40 -17.13
N PRO A 177 8.52 6.77 -17.04
CA PRO A 177 9.26 6.67 -15.79
C PRO A 177 9.82 8.03 -15.38
N HIS A 178 10.08 8.22 -14.09
CA HIS A 178 10.60 9.48 -13.54
C HIS A 178 9.79 10.72 -13.98
N CYS A 179 8.47 10.56 -14.08
CA CYS A 179 7.50 11.60 -14.40
C CYS A 179 6.68 11.92 -13.16
N PHE A 180 6.93 13.09 -12.58
CA PHE A 180 6.28 13.56 -11.36
C PHE A 180 4.96 14.24 -11.68
N LEU A 181 3.91 13.90 -10.92
CA LEU A 181 2.62 14.60 -10.98
C LEU A 181 2.71 15.91 -10.19
N ILE A 182 2.55 17.05 -10.86
CA ILE A 182 2.52 18.35 -10.19
C ILE A 182 1.10 18.66 -9.72
N ASP A 183 0.14 18.67 -10.65
CA ASP A 183 -1.28 18.95 -10.36
C ASP A 183 -2.21 18.36 -11.42
N LEU A 184 -3.45 18.08 -11.01
CA LEU A 184 -4.53 17.76 -11.94
C LEU A 184 -5.06 19.03 -12.61
N LEU A 185 -5.40 18.94 -13.90
CA LEU A 185 -6.03 20.00 -14.66
C LEU A 185 -7.54 19.80 -14.65
N VAL A 186 -8.27 20.79 -14.16
CA VAL A 186 -9.73 20.77 -14.08
C VAL A 186 -10.29 21.93 -14.91
N LEU A 187 -11.10 21.61 -15.90
CA LEU A 187 -11.81 22.57 -16.75
C LEU A 187 -13.31 22.29 -16.67
N ASP A 188 -14.11 23.33 -16.48
CA ASP A 188 -15.57 23.24 -16.33
C ASP A 188 -16.02 22.15 -15.33
N GLY A 189 -15.27 22.05 -14.23
CA GLY A 189 -15.52 21.09 -13.14
C GLY A 189 -15.09 19.65 -13.42
N SER A 190 -14.53 19.34 -14.59
CA SER A 190 -14.06 17.98 -14.95
C SER A 190 -12.54 17.92 -15.06
N CYS A 191 -11.94 16.81 -14.61
CA CYS A 191 -10.54 16.49 -14.81
C CYS A 191 -10.29 16.20 -16.30
N VAL A 192 -9.33 16.90 -16.90
CA VAL A 192 -8.98 16.79 -18.33
C VAL A 192 -7.52 16.36 -18.55
N GLY A 193 -6.85 15.92 -17.48
CA GLY A 193 -5.46 15.51 -17.50
C GLY A 193 -4.64 16.08 -16.35
N ALA A 194 -3.35 16.23 -16.56
CA ALA A 194 -2.42 16.68 -15.52
C ALA A 194 -1.26 17.51 -16.05
N LEU A 195 -0.78 18.42 -15.20
CA LEU A 195 0.55 19.01 -15.30
C LEU A 195 1.55 18.07 -14.66
N THR A 196 2.60 17.71 -15.39
CA THR A 196 3.65 16.80 -14.96
C THR A 196 5.04 17.39 -15.18
N HIS A 197 6.03 16.80 -14.52
CA HIS A 197 7.44 17.07 -14.79
C HIS A 197 8.14 15.75 -15.12
N HIS A 198 8.55 15.59 -16.38
CA HIS A 198 9.31 14.44 -16.84
C HIS A 198 10.81 14.71 -16.67
N GLY A 199 11.57 13.78 -16.08
CA GLY A 199 13.00 13.96 -15.81
C GLY A 199 13.84 14.39 -17.03
N HIS A 200 13.48 13.92 -18.22
CA HIS A 200 14.17 14.30 -19.48
C HIS A 200 13.52 15.44 -20.26
N HIS A 201 12.23 15.68 -20.11
CA HIS A 201 11.48 16.61 -20.97
C HIS A 201 10.97 17.85 -20.24
N GLY A 202 11.21 17.94 -18.92
CA GLY A 202 10.75 19.04 -18.09
C GLY A 202 9.24 19.05 -17.92
N HIS A 203 8.68 20.25 -17.79
CA HIS A 203 7.23 20.45 -17.64
C HIS A 203 6.45 20.04 -18.89
N GLN A 204 5.38 19.28 -18.68
CA GLN A 204 4.49 18.84 -19.74
C GLN A 204 3.03 18.85 -19.26
N ILE A 205 2.11 19.06 -20.19
CA ILE A 205 0.70 18.77 -19.99
C ILE A 205 0.39 17.44 -20.68
N ILE A 206 -0.21 16.52 -19.92
CA ILE A 206 -0.80 15.30 -20.47
C ILE A 206 -2.31 15.49 -20.43
N TRP A 207 -2.92 15.66 -21.61
CA TRP A 207 -4.37 15.71 -21.78
C TRP A 207 -4.93 14.29 -21.85
N ALA A 208 -6.00 14.05 -21.12
CA ALA A 208 -6.66 12.76 -21.09
C ALA A 208 -8.17 12.90 -21.02
N LYS A 209 -8.89 11.97 -21.67
CA LYS A 209 -10.35 11.87 -21.51
C LYS A 209 -10.70 11.40 -20.11
N GLN A 210 -9.90 10.48 -19.56
CA GLN A 210 -10.06 9.97 -18.20
C GLN A 210 -8.73 9.97 -17.44
N THR A 211 -8.74 10.27 -16.14
CA THR A 211 -7.55 10.23 -15.28
C THR A 211 -7.74 9.34 -14.05
N ILE A 212 -6.87 8.35 -13.89
CA ILE A 212 -6.87 7.42 -12.75
C ILE A 212 -5.71 7.74 -11.82
N LEU A 213 -6.04 8.09 -10.58
CA LEU A 213 -5.06 8.38 -9.53
C LEU A 213 -4.77 7.12 -8.70
N ALA A 214 -3.55 6.60 -8.78
CA ALA A 214 -3.07 5.40 -8.09
C ALA A 214 -1.70 5.62 -7.43
N SER A 215 -1.50 6.77 -6.79
CA SER A 215 -0.19 7.28 -6.35
C SER A 215 0.37 6.65 -5.07
N GLY A 216 -0.36 5.74 -4.42
CA GLY A 216 -0.02 5.21 -3.10
C GLY A 216 -0.33 6.17 -1.93
N GLY A 217 0.20 5.85 -0.75
CA GLY A 217 -0.09 6.55 0.51
C GLY A 217 0.90 7.67 0.88
N CYS A 218 0.84 8.10 2.14
CA CYS A 218 1.59 9.22 2.70
C CYS A 218 2.45 8.85 3.92
N GLY A 219 2.94 7.61 4.01
CA GLY A 219 3.68 7.14 5.17
C GLY A 219 4.94 7.94 5.51
N ARG A 220 5.51 8.70 4.56
CA ARG A 220 6.67 9.58 4.76
C ARG A 220 6.37 10.87 5.52
N LEU A 221 5.12 11.14 5.90
CA LEU A 221 4.79 12.19 6.86
C LEU A 221 5.24 11.84 8.30
N TRP A 222 5.51 10.56 8.57
CA TRP A 222 6.02 10.09 9.86
C TRP A 222 7.52 9.83 9.81
N ARG A 223 8.20 10.20 10.91
CA ARG A 223 9.63 9.93 11.09
C ARG A 223 9.93 8.43 11.02
N GLU A 224 9.12 7.63 11.71
CA GLU A 224 9.25 6.17 11.71
C GLU A 224 8.19 5.59 10.78
N THR A 225 8.62 5.00 9.67
CA THR A 225 7.72 4.45 8.65
C THR A 225 8.36 3.30 7.91
N THR A 226 7.56 2.30 7.53
CA THR A 226 8.02 1.21 6.66
C THR A 226 7.93 1.58 5.18
N ASN A 227 7.38 2.76 4.87
CA ASN A 227 7.11 3.14 3.50
C ASN A 227 8.40 3.58 2.79
N PRO A 228 8.53 3.29 1.47
CA PRO A 228 9.65 3.77 0.68
C PRO A 228 9.64 5.31 0.61
N PRO A 229 10.79 5.94 0.28
CA PRO A 229 10.91 7.39 0.18
C PRO A 229 9.87 8.07 -0.72
N VAL A 230 9.29 7.32 -1.67
CA VAL A 230 8.28 7.80 -2.62
C VAL A 230 6.87 7.91 -2.04
N ALA A 231 6.55 7.39 -0.86
CA ALA A 231 5.19 7.45 -0.31
C ALA A 231 4.90 8.78 0.42
N THR A 232 4.88 9.87 -0.34
CA THR A 232 4.84 11.27 0.16
C THR A 232 3.44 11.90 0.14
N GLY A 233 2.41 11.16 -0.28
CA GLY A 233 1.03 11.67 -0.29
C GLY A 233 0.69 12.60 -1.45
N ASP A 234 1.48 12.59 -2.53
CA ASP A 234 1.32 13.51 -3.67
C ASP A 234 -0.09 13.45 -4.27
N GLY A 235 -0.65 12.25 -4.47
CA GLY A 235 -1.99 12.09 -5.03
C GLY A 235 -3.08 12.70 -4.18
N ALA A 236 -3.06 12.46 -2.86
CA ALA A 236 -4.02 13.05 -1.95
C ALA A 236 -3.91 14.59 -1.97
N ALA A 237 -2.68 15.12 -2.01
CA ALA A 237 -2.43 16.55 -2.06
C ALA A 237 -2.92 17.20 -3.37
N VAL A 238 -2.65 16.58 -4.53
CA VAL A 238 -3.13 17.12 -5.83
C VAL A 238 -4.64 17.02 -5.96
N ALA A 239 -5.24 15.95 -5.45
CA ALA A 239 -6.68 15.74 -5.49
C ALA A 239 -7.38 16.79 -4.62
N PHE A 240 -6.86 17.04 -3.41
CA PHE A 240 -7.35 18.10 -2.53
C PHE A 240 -7.25 19.48 -3.19
N ARG A 241 -6.08 19.83 -3.76
CA ARG A 241 -5.92 21.10 -4.50
C ARG A 241 -6.85 21.21 -5.70
N ALA A 242 -7.18 20.08 -6.34
CA ALA A 242 -8.15 20.02 -7.42
C ALA A 242 -9.61 20.19 -6.98
N GLY A 243 -9.89 20.17 -5.67
CA GLY A 243 -11.25 20.25 -5.12
C GLY A 243 -11.90 18.88 -4.90
N ALA A 244 -11.14 17.79 -4.98
CA ALA A 244 -11.66 16.46 -4.68
C ALA A 244 -11.84 16.29 -3.17
N VAL A 245 -12.87 15.55 -2.78
CA VAL A 245 -13.13 15.27 -1.36
C VAL A 245 -12.19 14.17 -0.87
N LEU A 246 -11.45 14.47 0.20
CA LEU A 246 -10.73 13.47 0.98
C LEU A 246 -11.61 12.95 2.14
N THR A 247 -11.36 11.73 2.59
CA THR A 247 -12.04 11.13 3.74
C THR A 247 -11.05 10.36 4.60
N ASP A 248 -11.35 10.28 5.90
CA ASP A 248 -10.72 9.36 6.84
C ASP A 248 -9.19 9.58 6.96
N MET A 249 -8.74 10.81 6.72
CA MET A 249 -7.31 11.16 6.64
C MET A 249 -6.58 11.05 7.99
N GLU A 250 -7.33 11.02 9.08
CA GLU A 250 -6.86 10.77 10.45
C GLU A 250 -6.46 9.31 10.69
N PHE A 251 -6.89 8.37 9.85
CA PHE A 251 -6.65 6.95 10.03
C PHE A 251 -5.35 6.49 9.36
N MET A 252 -4.22 6.74 10.04
CA MET A 252 -2.93 6.14 9.71
C MET A 252 -2.72 4.86 10.51
N GLN A 253 -2.56 3.72 9.81
CA GLN A 253 -2.24 2.45 10.45
C GLN A 253 -0.74 2.39 10.80
N PHE A 254 -0.46 1.98 12.03
CA PHE A 254 0.89 1.67 12.49
C PHE A 254 1.08 0.15 12.52
N HIS A 255 2.07 -0.35 11.79
CA HIS A 255 2.43 -1.76 11.82
C HIS A 255 3.14 -2.07 13.14
N PRO A 256 2.77 -3.14 13.89
CA PRO A 256 3.33 -3.39 15.21
C PRO A 256 4.82 -3.74 15.19
N THR A 257 5.25 -4.48 14.18
CA THR A 257 6.58 -5.07 14.10
C THR A 257 7.40 -4.45 12.97
N THR A 258 8.18 -3.42 13.30
CA THR A 258 9.19 -2.84 12.41
C THR A 258 10.55 -2.96 13.08
N LEU A 259 11.55 -3.44 12.35
CA LEU A 259 12.89 -3.66 12.85
C LEU A 259 13.46 -2.38 13.46
N TYR A 260 13.86 -2.44 14.72
CA TYR A 260 14.40 -1.33 15.48
C TYR A 260 15.88 -1.55 15.74
N VAL A 261 16.72 -1.04 14.84
CA VAL A 261 18.17 -0.98 15.01
C VAL A 261 18.61 0.48 14.91
N ALA A 262 19.53 0.89 15.79
CA ALA A 262 20.04 2.26 15.81
C ALA A 262 20.79 2.55 14.51
N GLY A 263 20.53 3.71 13.90
CA GLY A 263 21.20 4.15 12.68
C GLY A 263 20.78 3.47 11.38
N SER A 264 19.82 2.53 11.41
CA SER A 264 19.33 1.85 10.20
C SER A 264 17.93 2.30 9.77
N GLY A 265 17.62 2.04 8.49
CA GLY A 265 16.27 2.20 7.96
C GLY A 265 15.27 1.26 8.65
N ARG A 266 14.02 1.71 8.79
CA ARG A 266 12.93 0.97 9.42
C ARG A 266 12.35 -0.04 8.45
N ALA A 267 12.82 -1.28 8.54
CA ALA A 267 12.36 -2.38 7.70
C ALA A 267 11.21 -3.14 8.36
N LEU A 268 10.19 -3.49 7.56
CA LEU A 268 9.06 -4.28 8.02
C LEU A 268 9.50 -5.70 8.40
N ILE A 269 9.00 -6.20 9.53
CA ILE A 269 8.98 -7.63 9.85
C ILE A 269 7.53 -8.07 9.71
N SER A 270 7.25 -8.85 8.66
CA SER A 270 5.89 -9.25 8.25
C SER A 270 5.03 -9.76 9.41
N GLU A 271 3.75 -9.41 9.39
CA GLU A 271 2.75 -9.97 10.31
C GLU A 271 2.61 -11.49 10.17
N ALA A 272 2.90 -12.04 8.99
CA ALA A 272 2.94 -13.48 8.75
C ALA A 272 3.88 -14.20 9.74
N VAL A 273 4.93 -13.54 10.25
CA VAL A 273 5.81 -14.13 11.27
C VAL A 273 5.05 -14.42 12.57
N ARG A 274 4.15 -13.53 13.00
CA ARG A 274 3.23 -13.77 14.14
C ARG A 274 2.18 -14.83 13.78
N GLY A 275 1.73 -14.82 12.52
CA GLY A 275 0.90 -15.88 11.93
C GLY A 275 1.45 -17.29 12.15
N GLU A 276 2.77 -17.42 12.07
CA GLU A 276 3.51 -18.67 12.29
C GLU A 276 3.87 -18.95 13.75
N GLY A 277 3.31 -18.19 14.69
CA GLY A 277 3.45 -18.46 16.12
C GLY A 277 4.65 -17.76 16.77
N ALA A 278 5.20 -16.71 16.16
CA ALA A 278 6.18 -15.86 16.83
C ALA A 278 5.55 -15.12 18.02
N TYR A 279 6.35 -14.91 19.07
CA TYR A 279 5.88 -14.26 20.29
C TYR A 279 6.38 -12.83 20.42
N LEU A 280 5.54 -11.95 20.96
CA LEU A 280 5.97 -10.62 21.38
C LEU A 280 6.40 -10.67 22.84
N VAL A 281 7.69 -10.41 23.09
CA VAL A 281 8.31 -10.48 24.41
C VAL A 281 8.97 -9.16 24.81
N ASP A 282 9.05 -8.91 26.11
CA ASP A 282 9.80 -7.78 26.66
C ASP A 282 11.31 -8.08 26.74
N ARG A 283 12.08 -7.17 27.33
CA ARG A 283 13.55 -7.31 27.43
C ARG A 283 13.95 -8.49 28.34
N GLU A 284 13.10 -8.80 29.29
CA GLU A 284 13.24 -9.88 30.25
C GLU A 284 12.76 -11.23 29.67
N GLY A 285 12.20 -11.24 28.46
CA GLY A 285 11.71 -12.43 27.76
C GLY A 285 10.27 -12.80 28.10
N ASN A 286 9.52 -11.95 28.83
CA ASN A 286 8.14 -12.23 29.18
C ASN A 286 7.21 -11.93 28.00
N ARG A 287 6.34 -12.89 27.68
CA ARG A 287 5.22 -12.69 26.75
C ARG A 287 4.18 -11.79 27.39
N PHE A 288 3.85 -10.67 26.75
CA PHE A 288 3.00 -9.65 27.37
C PHE A 288 1.64 -9.44 26.68
N MET A 289 1.45 -9.90 25.44
CA MET A 289 0.26 -9.55 24.65
C MET A 289 -1.07 -10.03 25.26
N GLN A 290 -1.03 -11.15 25.97
CA GLN A 290 -2.17 -11.81 26.61
C GLN A 290 -2.73 -10.97 27.76
N ALA A 291 -1.94 -10.05 28.32
CA ALA A 291 -2.41 -9.07 29.29
C ALA A 291 -3.22 -7.92 28.64
N TYR A 292 -3.17 -7.79 27.31
CA TYR A 292 -3.82 -6.70 26.57
C TYR A 292 -5.00 -7.18 25.70
N HIS A 293 -4.93 -8.39 25.16
CA HIS A 293 -5.99 -8.92 24.29
C HIS A 293 -6.01 -10.47 24.30
N PRO A 294 -7.19 -11.12 24.30
CA PRO A 294 -7.30 -12.58 24.27
C PRO A 294 -6.65 -13.21 23.04
N ASP A 295 -6.75 -12.57 21.87
CA ASP A 295 -6.11 -13.04 20.62
C ASP A 295 -4.57 -12.88 20.62
N GLY A 296 -3.99 -12.29 21.67
CA GLY A 296 -2.54 -12.15 21.82
C GLY A 296 -1.87 -11.48 20.62
N GLU A 297 -0.83 -12.13 20.09
CA GLU A 297 -0.05 -11.67 18.95
C GLU A 297 -0.84 -11.59 17.63
N LEU A 298 -2.00 -12.23 17.53
CA LEU A 298 -2.89 -12.19 16.34
C LEU A 298 -4.06 -11.21 16.49
N ALA A 299 -4.08 -10.41 17.56
CA ALA A 299 -5.01 -9.30 17.68
C ALA A 299 -4.83 -8.29 16.51
N PRO A 300 -5.86 -7.47 16.20
CA PRO A 300 -5.77 -6.44 15.17
C PRO A 300 -4.58 -5.49 15.37
N ARG A 301 -4.01 -5.00 14.27
CA ARG A 301 -2.76 -4.19 14.27
C ARG A 301 -2.84 -2.98 15.19
N ASP A 302 -3.97 -2.30 15.24
CA ASP A 302 -4.16 -1.13 16.09
C ASP A 302 -4.11 -1.50 17.59
N VAL A 303 -4.67 -2.66 17.97
CA VAL A 303 -4.58 -3.22 19.32
C VAL A 303 -3.14 -3.58 19.67
N VAL A 304 -2.45 -4.34 18.82
CA VAL A 304 -1.07 -4.78 19.08
C VAL A 304 -0.13 -3.57 19.15
N SER A 305 -0.25 -2.62 18.22
CA SER A 305 0.56 -1.39 18.24
C SER A 305 0.33 -0.55 19.50
N ARG A 306 -0.92 -0.41 19.97
CA ARG A 306 -1.22 0.27 21.25
C ARG A 306 -0.69 -0.50 22.45
N ALA A 307 -0.80 -1.83 22.45
CA ALA A 307 -0.28 -2.69 23.51
C ALA A 307 1.24 -2.55 23.63
N ILE A 308 1.98 -2.61 22.52
CA ILE A 308 3.43 -2.39 22.51
C ILE A 308 3.77 -1.00 23.06
N GLN A 309 3.13 0.07 22.58
CA GLN A 309 3.42 1.42 23.08
C GLN A 309 3.10 1.59 24.58
N THR A 310 2.01 1.00 25.05
CA THR A 310 1.64 1.01 26.47
C THR A 310 2.66 0.24 27.30
N HIS A 311 3.08 -0.93 26.83
CA HIS A 311 4.08 -1.77 27.47
C HIS A 311 5.45 -1.06 27.55
N LEU A 312 5.91 -0.44 26.46
CA LEU A 312 7.16 0.35 26.43
C LEU A 312 7.16 1.51 27.43
N ARG A 313 6.03 2.21 27.58
CA ARG A 313 5.89 3.29 28.57
C ARG A 313 5.98 2.74 30.00
N LYS A 314 5.36 1.60 30.26
CA LYS A 314 5.36 0.93 31.56
C LYS A 314 6.76 0.46 31.97
N THR A 315 7.50 -0.15 31.03
CA THR A 315 8.83 -0.72 31.30
C THR A 315 9.97 0.28 31.08
N ARG A 316 9.69 1.46 30.49
CA ARG A 316 10.67 2.45 30.06
C ARG A 316 11.73 1.87 29.08
N ALA A 317 11.36 0.81 28.35
CA ALA A 317 12.19 0.22 27.32
C ALA A 317 12.10 1.00 25.98
N ASN A 318 13.10 0.83 25.13
CA ASN A 318 13.16 1.50 23.82
C ASN A 318 12.44 0.72 22.69
N CYS A 319 12.38 -0.60 22.83
CA CYS A 319 11.74 -1.54 21.92
C CYS A 319 11.27 -2.78 22.69
N VAL A 320 10.39 -3.55 22.05
CA VAL A 320 10.07 -4.92 22.46
C VAL A 320 10.72 -5.86 21.45
N TYR A 321 10.53 -7.16 21.62
CA TYR A 321 11.16 -8.13 20.74
C TYR A 321 10.15 -9.12 20.17
N LEU A 322 10.46 -9.60 18.97
CA LEU A 322 9.80 -10.73 18.34
C LEU A 322 10.69 -11.96 18.53
N ASP A 323 10.16 -12.99 19.20
CA ASP A 323 10.83 -14.26 19.43
C ASP A 323 10.35 -15.29 18.41
N VAL A 324 11.31 -15.77 17.60
CA VAL A 324 11.10 -16.78 16.56
C VAL A 324 11.98 -18.01 16.78
N ARG A 325 12.73 -18.07 17.88
CA ARG A 325 13.79 -19.09 18.07
C ARG A 325 13.25 -20.51 18.18
N HIS A 326 12.00 -20.65 18.63
CA HIS A 326 11.28 -21.93 18.69
C HIS A 326 10.73 -22.37 17.32
N LEU A 327 10.75 -21.52 16.30
CA LEU A 327 10.23 -21.83 14.97
C LEU A 327 11.31 -22.54 14.13
N SER A 328 11.10 -23.82 13.85
CA SER A 328 11.96 -24.58 12.95
C SER A 328 11.83 -24.10 11.50
N GLY A 329 12.94 -23.98 10.78
CA GLY A 329 12.92 -23.65 9.35
C GLY A 329 12.57 -22.19 9.03
N PHE A 330 12.68 -21.27 10.00
CA PHE A 330 12.33 -19.85 9.82
C PHE A 330 13.00 -19.23 8.58
N ALA A 331 14.29 -19.44 8.37
CA ALA A 331 15.03 -18.85 7.24
C ALA A 331 14.60 -19.41 5.87
N ALA A 332 14.05 -20.62 5.80
CA ALA A 332 13.50 -21.16 4.56
C ALA A 332 12.15 -20.52 4.23
N ARG A 333 11.34 -20.22 5.26
CA ARG A 333 10.00 -19.64 5.09
C ARG A 333 9.99 -18.12 4.95
N PHE A 334 10.88 -17.44 5.67
CA PHE A 334 11.06 -15.99 5.68
C PHE A 334 12.49 -15.61 5.27
N PRO A 335 12.92 -15.99 4.05
CA PRO A 335 14.31 -15.81 3.62
C PRO A 335 14.73 -14.35 3.56
N HIS A 336 13.82 -13.44 3.16
CA HIS A 336 14.16 -12.02 3.10
C HIS A 336 14.32 -11.43 4.50
N ILE A 337 13.41 -11.73 5.43
CA ILE A 337 13.50 -11.28 6.83
C ILE A 337 14.73 -11.85 7.52
N ALA A 338 15.06 -13.14 7.32
CA ALA A 338 16.26 -13.74 7.89
C ALA A 338 17.53 -13.08 7.35
N SER A 339 17.60 -12.82 6.03
CA SER A 339 18.71 -12.09 5.42
C SER A 339 18.84 -10.66 5.95
N LEU A 340 17.71 -9.96 6.10
CA LEU A 340 17.67 -8.61 6.66
C LEU A 340 18.18 -8.59 8.11
N CYS A 341 17.76 -9.53 8.96
CA CYS A 341 18.25 -9.63 10.33
C CYS A 341 19.76 -9.91 10.38
N ALA A 342 20.25 -10.80 9.52
CA ALA A 342 21.67 -11.12 9.42
C ALA A 342 22.54 -9.91 9.03
N GLN A 343 22.03 -8.98 8.19
CA GLN A 343 22.73 -7.73 7.86
C GLN A 343 22.99 -6.84 9.10
N PHE A 344 22.16 -6.99 10.13
CA PHE A 344 22.32 -6.32 11.42
C PHE A 344 22.92 -7.22 12.50
N GLN A 345 23.55 -8.34 12.11
CA GLN A 345 24.18 -9.32 13.01
C GLN A 345 23.21 -9.93 14.03
N ILE A 346 21.94 -10.08 13.65
CA ILE A 346 20.91 -10.76 14.45
C ILE A 346 20.77 -12.19 13.90
N ASP A 347 21.22 -13.18 14.65
CA ASP A 347 20.98 -14.59 14.34
C ASP A 347 19.59 -14.97 14.87
N VAL A 348 18.60 -14.98 13.97
CA VAL A 348 17.19 -15.27 14.32
C VAL A 348 16.97 -16.64 15.00
N THR A 349 17.96 -17.55 14.97
CA THR A 349 17.88 -18.84 15.67
C THR A 349 18.28 -18.76 17.15
N LYS A 350 18.96 -17.68 17.55
CA LYS A 350 19.52 -17.50 18.90
C LYS A 350 19.09 -16.20 19.56
N ASP A 351 18.93 -15.16 18.75
CA ASP A 351 18.67 -13.79 19.16
C ASP A 351 17.20 -13.42 19.01
N LEU A 352 16.79 -12.45 19.83
CA LEU A 352 15.49 -11.81 19.76
C LEU A 352 15.52 -10.68 18.73
N ILE A 353 14.48 -10.54 17.89
CA ILE A 353 14.42 -9.50 16.87
C ILE A 353 13.83 -8.21 17.49
N PRO A 354 14.59 -7.10 17.61
CA PRO A 354 14.07 -5.87 18.20
C PRO A 354 13.07 -5.19 17.27
N VAL A 355 11.87 -4.89 17.79
CA VAL A 355 10.78 -4.32 17.01
C VAL A 355 10.07 -3.17 17.72
N ARG A 356 9.51 -2.27 16.91
CA ARG A 356 8.71 -1.14 17.38
C ARG A 356 7.61 -0.77 16.37
N PRO A 357 6.46 -0.23 16.83
CA PRO A 357 5.43 0.23 15.91
C PRO A 357 5.91 1.41 15.05
N SER A 358 5.62 1.36 13.74
CA SER A 358 5.93 2.41 12.77
C SER A 358 4.77 2.64 11.81
N ALA A 359 4.67 3.85 11.25
CA ALA A 359 3.62 4.18 10.30
C ALA A 359 3.73 3.29 9.04
N HIS A 360 2.62 2.74 8.56
CA HIS A 360 2.64 1.69 7.54
C HIS A 360 1.62 1.86 6.42
N TYR A 361 0.34 2.12 6.74
CA TYR A 361 -0.70 2.14 5.72
C TYR A 361 -1.68 3.28 5.95
N MET A 362 -1.95 4.04 4.89
CA MET A 362 -2.93 5.12 4.92
C MET A 362 -4.31 4.54 4.60
N ILE A 363 -5.21 4.53 5.59
CA ILE A 363 -6.58 4.00 5.41
C ILE A 363 -7.45 5.01 4.66
N GLY A 364 -7.33 6.29 5.01
CA GLY A 364 -8.00 7.37 4.31
C GLY A 364 -7.42 7.67 2.93
N GLY A 365 -8.03 8.62 2.24
CA GLY A 365 -7.58 9.05 0.93
C GLY A 365 -8.63 9.83 0.16
N VAL A 366 -8.50 9.82 -1.16
CA VAL A 366 -9.50 10.42 -2.05
C VAL A 366 -10.78 9.60 -1.98
N ARG A 367 -11.90 10.26 -1.64
CA ARG A 367 -13.19 9.60 -1.52
C ARG A 367 -13.68 9.17 -2.89
N VAL A 368 -14.05 7.89 -3.00
CA VAL A 368 -14.62 7.32 -4.22
C VAL A 368 -15.95 6.61 -3.98
N ASP A 369 -16.72 6.45 -5.05
CA ASP A 369 -17.89 5.57 -5.10
C ASP A 369 -17.50 4.10 -5.38
N LEU A 370 -18.48 3.20 -5.49
CA LEU A 370 -18.24 1.78 -5.80
C LEU A 370 -17.64 1.54 -7.19
N LYS A 371 -17.64 2.54 -8.08
CA LYS A 371 -17.04 2.49 -9.42
C LYS A 371 -15.69 3.23 -9.45
N ALA A 372 -15.10 3.52 -8.30
CA ALA A 372 -13.85 4.25 -8.13
C ALA A 372 -13.87 5.70 -8.66
N ARG A 373 -15.06 6.32 -8.82
CA ARG A 373 -15.19 7.70 -9.27
C ARG A 373 -15.05 8.65 -8.08
N THR A 374 -14.29 9.73 -8.28
CA THR A 374 -14.12 10.78 -7.26
C THR A 374 -15.30 11.76 -7.28
N SER A 375 -15.25 12.82 -6.46
CA SER A 375 -16.19 13.94 -6.55
C SER A 375 -15.96 14.86 -7.76
N ILE A 376 -14.87 14.67 -8.50
CA ILE A 376 -14.56 15.37 -9.75
C ILE A 376 -14.79 14.38 -10.91
N PRO A 377 -15.67 14.69 -11.88
CA PRO A 377 -15.80 13.90 -13.11
C PRO A 377 -14.52 13.91 -13.94
N GLY A 378 -14.26 12.82 -14.68
CA GLY A 378 -13.07 12.70 -15.54
C GLY A 378 -11.95 11.88 -14.92
#